data_AF-A0A8R1I853-F1
#
_entry.id   AF-A0A8R1I853-F1
#
_cell.length_a   1.000
_cell.length_b   1.000
_cell.length_c   1.000
_cell.angle_alpha   90.00
_cell.angle_beta   90.00
_cell.angle_gamma   90.00
#
_symmetry.space_group_name_H-M   'P 1'
#
loop_
_entity.id
_entity.type
_entity.pdbx_description
1 polymer ?
#
loop_
_entity_poly.entity_id
_entity_poly.type
_entity_poly.pdbx_seq_one_letter_code
_entity_poly.pdbx_strand_id
1 'polypeptide(L)'
;MKRELNHDAFKQSIWRANDMDPNPVQARIPSRHIYYYRSAQHNDRWILSFAFIFESPDAVRFAYCIPYTYGQMQKWLAEVEARKYPFFHRDLLTYSVSLFGIL
;
A
#
# COMPACT_ATOMS: atom_id res chain seq x y z
N MET A 1 7.53 11.81 25.79
CA MET A 1 6.24 11.71 25.05
C MET A 1 6.25 10.39 24.26
N LYS A 2 5.90 9.28 24.91
CA LYS A 2 5.75 7.98 24.21
C LYS A 2 4.44 8.08 23.44
N ARG A 3 4.50 8.26 22.12
CA ARG A 3 3.32 8.03 21.28
C ARG A 3 3.01 6.55 21.42
N GLU A 4 2.07 6.20 22.29
CA GLU A 4 1.44 4.89 22.23
C GLU A 4 0.89 4.76 20.82
N LEU A 5 1.51 3.89 20.01
CA LEU A 5 1.03 3.61 18.67
C LEU A 5 -0.40 3.12 18.85
N ASN A 6 -1.36 3.81 18.23
CA ASN A 6 -2.76 3.43 18.30
C ASN A 6 -2.92 2.01 17.75
N HIS A 7 -3.04 1.04 18.67
CA HIS A 7 -3.09 -0.39 18.36
C HIS A 7 -4.25 -0.73 17.41
N ASP A 8 -5.29 0.10 17.37
CA ASP A 8 -6.44 -0.07 16.49
C ASP A 8 -6.19 0.39 15.06
N ALA A 9 -5.24 1.30 14.82
CA ALA A 9 -4.93 1.77 13.47
C ALA A 9 -4.34 0.64 12.60
N PHE A 10 -3.52 -0.24 13.17
CA PHE A 10 -2.92 -1.38 12.48
C PHE A 10 -3.91 -2.52 12.24
N LYS A 11 -4.86 -2.75 13.16
CA LYS A 11 -5.96 -3.72 12.98
C LYS A 11 -6.92 -3.34 11.86
N GLN A 12 -6.78 -2.13 11.37
CA GLN A 12 -7.62 -1.48 10.39
C GLN A 12 -6.86 -1.24 9.07
N SER A 13 -5.59 -1.57 8.97
CA SER A 13 -4.81 -1.17 7.80
C SER A 13 -4.63 -2.27 6.75
N ILE A 14 -4.96 -3.54 7.02
CA ILE A 14 -4.70 -4.58 6.01
C ILE A 14 -5.85 -4.69 5.00
N TRP A 15 -5.53 -4.40 3.75
CA TRP A 15 -6.41 -4.50 2.59
C TRP A 15 -6.08 -5.75 1.77
N ARG A 16 -7.14 -6.44 1.32
CA ARG A 16 -7.06 -7.51 0.31
C ARG A 16 -7.35 -6.91 -1.06
N ALA A 17 -6.53 -7.24 -2.05
CA ALA A 17 -6.80 -6.98 -3.46
C ALA A 17 -6.74 -8.30 -4.24
N ASN A 18 -7.83 -8.61 -4.96
CA ASN A 18 -7.90 -9.71 -5.91
C ASN A 18 -7.55 -9.13 -7.27
N ASP A 19 -6.27 -9.25 -7.63
CA ASP A 19 -5.68 -8.63 -8.82
C ASP A 19 -5.85 -7.11 -8.94
N MET A 20 -4.93 -6.50 -9.66
CA MET A 20 -4.98 -5.08 -10.04
C MET A 20 -6.04 -4.89 -11.14
N ASP A 21 -7.26 -5.36 -10.89
CA ASP A 21 -8.41 -5.15 -11.74
C ASP A 21 -8.75 -3.65 -11.69
N PRO A 22 -9.03 -2.97 -12.82
CA PRO A 22 -9.48 -1.57 -12.84
C PRO A 22 -10.74 -1.30 -12.01
N ASN A 23 -11.51 -2.34 -11.65
CA ASN A 23 -12.58 -2.28 -10.64
C ASN A 23 -12.32 -3.30 -9.51
N PRO A 24 -11.32 -3.05 -8.65
CA PRO A 24 -10.94 -4.02 -7.64
C PRO A 24 -12.02 -4.04 -6.55
N VAL A 25 -12.54 -5.23 -6.23
CA VAL A 25 -13.31 -5.42 -4.98
C VAL A 25 -12.32 -5.30 -3.82
N GLN A 26 -12.04 -4.06 -3.42
CA GLN A 26 -11.15 -3.74 -2.32
C GLN A 26 -11.91 -4.02 -1.03
N ALA A 27 -11.57 -5.15 -0.41
CA ALA A 27 -12.14 -5.54 0.86
C ALA A 27 -11.09 -5.40 1.96
N ARG A 28 -11.45 -4.71 3.03
CA ARG A 28 -10.66 -4.69 4.26
C ARG A 28 -10.75 -6.06 4.94
N ILE A 29 -9.63 -6.57 5.46
CA ILE A 29 -9.70 -7.75 6.33
C ILE A 29 -10.43 -7.35 7.61
N PRO A 30 -11.43 -8.14 8.07
CA PRO A 30 -12.10 -7.86 9.33
C PRO A 30 -11.10 -7.77 10.49
N SER A 31 -11.25 -6.75 11.33
CA SER A 31 -10.34 -6.51 12.47
C SER A 31 -10.25 -7.70 13.44
N ARG A 32 -11.32 -8.50 13.54
CA ARG A 32 -11.34 -9.76 14.32
C ARG A 32 -10.33 -10.80 13.85
N HIS A 33 -9.85 -10.71 12.61
CA HIS A 33 -8.84 -11.61 12.05
C HIS A 33 -7.44 -11.00 12.05
N ILE A 34 -7.25 -9.82 12.64
CA ILE A 34 -5.96 -9.12 12.72
C ILE A 34 -5.54 -8.98 14.18
N TYR A 35 -4.36 -9.47 14.49
CA TYR A 35 -3.80 -9.54 15.83
C TYR A 35 -2.50 -8.75 15.88
N TYR A 36 -2.38 -7.88 16.88
CA TYR A 36 -1.16 -7.11 17.13
C TYR A 36 -0.79 -7.26 18.60
N TYR A 37 0.29 -8.00 18.87
CA TYR A 37 0.65 -8.44 20.22
C TYR A 37 2.16 -8.54 20.43
N ARG A 38 2.58 -8.65 21.69
CA ARG A 38 3.98 -8.92 22.08
C ARG A 38 4.20 -10.41 22.12
N SER A 39 5.20 -10.91 21.40
CA SER A 39 5.51 -12.34 21.38
C SER A 39 6.79 -12.64 22.15
N ALA A 40 6.68 -13.46 23.20
CA ALA A 40 7.82 -13.96 23.97
C ALA A 40 8.79 -14.78 23.09
N GLN A 41 8.27 -15.49 22.09
CA GLN A 41 9.07 -16.26 21.12
C GLN A 41 9.93 -15.36 20.22
N HIS A 42 9.57 -14.09 20.06
CA HIS A 42 10.28 -13.12 19.22
C HIS A 42 11.01 -12.06 20.04
N ASN A 43 11.56 -12.41 21.21
CA ASN A 43 12.26 -11.48 22.12
C ASN A 43 11.39 -10.27 22.49
N ASP A 44 10.13 -10.52 22.84
CA ASP A 44 9.12 -9.51 23.15
C ASP A 44 8.96 -8.43 22.07
N ARG A 45 9.19 -8.73 20.79
CA ARG A 45 8.91 -7.79 19.70
C ARG A 45 7.41 -7.69 19.43
N TRP A 46 6.98 -6.54 18.92
CA TRP A 46 5.62 -6.36 18.44
C TRP A 46 5.44 -7.08 17.10
N ILE A 47 4.47 -7.98 17.05
CA ILE A 47 4.17 -8.79 15.87
C ILE A 47 2.76 -8.47 15.40
N LEU A 48 2.64 -8.27 14.09
CA LEU A 48 1.36 -8.21 13.39
C LEU A 48 1.12 -9.58 12.74
N SER A 49 0.00 -10.20 13.07
CA SER A 49 -0.45 -11.48 12.49
C SER A 49 -1.88 -11.33 12.00
N PHE A 50 -2.21 -11.95 10.87
CA PHE A 50 -3.58 -11.98 10.39
C PHE A 50 -3.93 -13.35 9.83
N ALA A 51 -5.20 -13.72 9.94
CA ALA A 51 -5.74 -14.96 9.39
C ALA A 51 -6.59 -14.67 8.17
N PHE A 52 -6.40 -15.45 7.11
CA PHE A 52 -7.12 -15.29 5.86
C PHE A 52 -7.42 -16.64 5.22
N ILE A 53 -8.63 -16.82 4.67
CA ILE A 53 -9.06 -18.02 3.98
C ILE A 53 -9.08 -17.72 2.48
N PHE A 54 -8.35 -18.50 1.70
CA PHE A 54 -8.33 -18.39 0.25
C PHE A 54 -9.55 -19.10 -0.33
N GLU A 55 -10.45 -18.33 -0.93
CA GLU A 55 -11.68 -18.84 -1.54
C GLU A 55 -11.51 -19.17 -3.03
N SER A 56 -10.55 -18.54 -3.70
CA SER A 56 -10.23 -18.77 -5.11
C SER A 56 -8.75 -19.16 -5.29
N PRO A 57 -8.41 -19.88 -6.37
CA PRO A 57 -7.02 -20.21 -6.69
C PRO A 57 -6.22 -19.00 -7.20
N ASP A 58 -6.86 -17.85 -7.38
CA ASP A 58 -6.23 -16.65 -7.92
C ASP A 58 -5.22 -16.04 -6.94
N ALA A 59 -4.26 -15.29 -7.47
CA ALA A 59 -3.26 -14.62 -6.68
C ALA A 59 -3.88 -13.49 -5.84
N VAL A 60 -4.02 -13.71 -4.54
CA VAL A 60 -4.44 -12.69 -3.59
C VAL A 60 -3.25 -11.87 -3.13
N ARG A 61 -3.37 -10.53 -3.16
CA ARG A 61 -2.35 -9.61 -2.66
C ARG A 61 -2.85 -8.88 -1.42
N PHE A 62 -1.95 -8.66 -0.47
CA PHE A 62 -2.20 -7.90 0.75
C PHE A 62 -1.36 -6.63 0.75
N ALA A 63 -1.97 -5.52 1.16
CA ALA A 63 -1.27 -4.24 1.28
C ALA A 63 -1.74 -3.47 2.52
N TYR A 64 -0.89 -2.60 3.03
CA TYR A 64 -1.23 -1.69 4.14
C TYR A 64 -2.19 -0.56 3.71
N CYS A 65 -2.21 -0.24 2.43
CA CYS A 65 -3.12 0.73 1.84
C CYS A 65 -3.31 0.39 0.37
N ILE A 66 -4.28 1.05 -0.27
CA ILE A 66 -4.51 0.92 -1.69
C ILE A 66 -3.22 1.31 -2.43
N PRO A 67 -2.62 0.39 -3.21
CA PRO A 67 -1.36 0.66 -3.88
C PRO A 67 -1.56 1.70 -4.98
N TYR A 68 -0.63 2.65 -5.05
CA TYR A 68 -0.53 3.61 -6.15
C TYR A 68 0.81 3.39 -6.85
N THR A 69 0.76 2.95 -8.11
CA THR A 69 1.96 2.56 -8.85
C THR A 69 2.61 3.76 -9.52
N TYR A 70 3.92 3.67 -9.73
CA TYR A 70 4.66 4.70 -10.47
C TYR A 70 4.11 4.90 -11.89
N GLY A 71 3.68 3.83 -12.56
CA GLY A 71 3.04 3.93 -13.88
C GLY A 71 1.71 4.68 -13.88
N GLN A 72 0.87 4.49 -12.84
CA GLN A 72 -0.37 5.27 -12.66
C GLN A 72 -0.06 6.76 -12.49
N MET A 73 0.95 7.07 -11.68
CA MET A 73 1.43 8.45 -11.49
C MET A 73 1.91 9.07 -12.81
N GLN A 74 2.76 8.35 -13.55
CA GLN A 74 3.30 8.83 -14.82
C GLN A 74 2.20 9.09 -15.85
N LYS A 75 1.23 8.17 -15.97
CA LYS A 75 0.07 8.34 -16.85
C LYS A 75 -0.75 9.56 -16.47
N TRP A 76 -1.05 9.72 -15.18
CA TRP A 76 -1.81 10.87 -14.69
C TRP A 76 -1.09 12.20 -14.97
N LEU A 77 0.23 12.26 -14.73
CA LEU A 77 1.01 13.46 -15.04
C LEU A 77 1.00 13.78 -16.54
N ALA A 78 1.14 12.77 -17.41
CA ALA A 78 1.06 12.96 -18.86
C ALA A 78 -0.32 13.49 -19.31
N GLU A 79 -1.41 13.01 -18.69
CA GLU A 79 -2.76 13.52 -18.94
C GLU A 79 -2.92 14.98 -18.50
N VAL A 80 -2.30 15.39 -17.39
CA VAL A 80 -2.33 16.79 -16.91
C VAL A 80 -1.52 17.70 -17.84
N GLU A 81 -0.33 17.28 -18.25
CA GLU A 81 0.50 18.01 -19.22
C GLU A 81 -0.19 18.19 -20.57
N ALA A 82 -0.88 17.15 -21.05
CA ALA A 82 -1.61 17.18 -22.32
C ALA A 82 -2.71 18.27 -22.34
N ARG A 83 -3.24 18.66 -21.19
CA ARG A 83 -4.28 19.70 -21.07
C ARG A 83 -3.72 21.13 -21.17
N LYS A 84 -2.41 21.32 -21.11
CA LYS A 84 -1.71 22.61 -21.30
C LYS A 84 -2.34 23.78 -20.52
N TYR A 85 -2.60 23.57 -19.23
CA TYR A 85 -3.11 24.64 -18.38
C TYR A 85 -2.09 25.78 -18.25
N PRO A 86 -2.51 27.06 -18.36
CA PRO A 86 -1.59 28.21 -18.30
C PRO A 86 -0.94 28.39 -16.93
N PHE A 87 -1.47 27.75 -15.89
CA PHE A 87 -0.98 27.80 -14.51
C PHE A 87 -0.22 26.53 -14.09
N PHE A 88 -0.01 25.58 -15.00
CA PHE A 88 0.66 24.31 -14.69
C PHE A 88 2.00 24.24 -15.43
N HIS A 89 3.07 24.02 -14.67
CA HIS A 89 4.41 23.80 -15.17
C HIS A 89 5.05 22.64 -14.41
N ARG A 90 5.85 21.82 -15.11
CA ARG A 90 6.52 20.67 -14.53
C ARG A 90 7.99 20.69 -14.93
N ASP A 91 8.86 20.62 -13.93
CA ASP A 91 10.31 20.54 -14.07
C ASP A 91 10.87 19.28 -13.41
N LEU A 92 11.95 18.75 -13.99
CA LEU A 92 12.72 17.67 -13.38
C LEU A 92 13.76 18.26 -12.42
N LEU A 93 13.58 18.00 -11.12
CA LEU A 93 14.49 18.51 -10.09
C LEU A 93 15.74 17.63 -9.92
N THR A 94 15.55 16.31 -9.86
CA THR A 94 16.62 15.33 -9.63
C THR A 94 16.13 13.91 -9.91
N TYR A 95 17.06 12.95 -9.93
CA TYR A 95 16.77 11.53 -10.05
C TYR A 95 16.84 10.83 -8.69
N SER A 96 15.93 9.89 -8.45
CA SER A 96 16.02 9.00 -7.29
C SER A 96 17.16 8.00 -7.46
N VAL A 97 17.74 7.55 -6.34
CA VAL A 97 18.86 6.60 -6.27
C VAL A 97 18.64 5.32 -7.10
N SER A 98 17.40 4.86 -7.20
CA SER A 98 17.04 3.60 -7.88
C SER A 98 17.12 3.63 -9.41
N LEU A 99 17.35 4.79 -10.04
CA LEU A 99 17.37 4.90 -11.52
C LEU A 99 18.76 4.61 -12.14
N PHE A 100 19.79 4.33 -11.33
CA PHE A 100 21.19 4.22 -11.78
C PHE A 100 21.64 2.80 -12.15
N GLY A 101 20.74 1.91 -12.60
CA GLY A 101 21.05 0.49 -12.82
C GLY A 101 20.37 -0.21 -13.99
N ILE A 102 19.75 0.50 -14.93
CA ILE A 102 19.11 -0.11 -16.13
C ILE A 102 19.57 0.62 -17.41
N LEU A 103 20.89 0.77 -17.56
CA LEU A 103 21.53 1.17 -18.82
C LEU A 103 22.70 0.23 -19.08
#